data_AF-A0A7X6DUR8-F1
#
_entry.id   AF-A0A7X6DUR8-F1
#
_cell.length_a   1.000
_cell.length_b   1.000
_cell.length_c   1.000
_cell.angle_alpha   90.00
_cell.angle_beta   90.00
_cell.angle_gamma   90.00
#
_symmetry.space_group_name_H-M   'P 1'
#
loop_
_entity.id
_entity.type
_entity.pdbx_description
1 polymer ?
#
loop_
_entity_poly.entity_id
_entity_poly.type
_entity_poly.pdbx_seq_one_letter_code
_entity_poly.pdbx_strand_id
1 'polypeptide(L)'
;MPKRSMLISYFVFMGLILVWGMPVQAKQGAPPLNAPFVDPTATVTGADKVHLGDSVYVAPFAELRAGADPALTIHIGAESDVQDSAVVDATAGAVSMGEQVILAHGATVKGPASLGGEGICPGSVAVCPSFVSFNAEVDGAIIEKDAMVSGLARVAPGVRIPSGRKVLPGKNVATQAEVLTETVPVSDADRLFMQGVIEVNVAFAAQYKVLAAEDPKNIKGINYDPGNMSFNPARNLPTLAGTSTQNPKFRNRIIGDIIMHDNMNHLAMVMGSKISLRADEGEPFHVGSIAAMEDRTTFHALEHSHLDMGNLGRYGYHSVVHGGPTNFPVPAGNSTVTGDGVTIGAWSVFFRSRAADGVTIGFKSLVQQSDLAPGTIVPDRTVMIDNTIFGAVEW
;
A
#
# COMPACT_ATOMS: atom_id res chain seq x y z
N MET A 1 58.97 60.12 -35.15
CA MET A 1 58.16 59.84 -36.36
C MET A 1 59.10 59.31 -37.46
N PRO A 2 58.75 58.34 -38.31
CA PRO A 2 57.64 57.37 -38.29
C PRO A 2 58.12 55.89 -38.35
N LYS A 3 57.15 54.98 -38.20
CA LYS A 3 57.24 53.51 -38.22
C LYS A 3 57.47 52.97 -39.64
N ARG A 4 58.22 51.86 -39.75
CA ARG A 4 58.10 50.88 -40.84
C ARG A 4 58.05 49.47 -40.23
N SER A 5 56.90 48.83 -40.40
CA SER A 5 56.60 47.43 -40.10
C SER A 5 57.11 46.54 -41.25
N MET A 6 57.81 45.47 -40.91
CA MET A 6 58.32 44.46 -41.84
C MET A 6 57.58 43.14 -41.57
N LEU A 7 56.94 42.61 -42.60
CA LEU A 7 56.32 41.27 -42.64
C LEU A 7 57.41 40.20 -42.63
N ILE A 8 57.25 39.16 -41.81
CA ILE A 8 57.85 37.83 -42.04
C ILE A 8 56.79 36.76 -41.72
N SER A 9 56.55 35.93 -42.73
CA SER A 9 55.65 34.78 -42.75
C SER A 9 56.12 33.64 -41.86
N TYR A 10 55.17 32.93 -41.24
CA TYR A 10 55.38 31.55 -40.77
C TYR A 10 54.26 30.66 -41.32
N PHE A 11 54.68 29.61 -42.03
CA PHE A 11 53.85 28.49 -42.45
C PHE A 11 53.26 27.77 -41.24
N VAL A 12 51.95 27.50 -41.25
CA VAL A 12 51.30 26.59 -40.28
C VAL A 12 50.62 25.46 -41.05
N PHE A 13 51.02 24.24 -40.68
CA PHE A 13 50.52 22.96 -41.14
C PHE A 13 49.01 22.83 -40.87
N MET A 14 48.21 22.55 -41.91
CA MET A 14 46.79 22.20 -41.76
C MET A 14 46.68 20.75 -41.25
N GLY A 15 46.60 20.58 -39.94
CA GLY A 15 46.17 19.34 -39.31
C GLY A 15 44.65 19.29 -39.26
N LEU A 16 44.04 18.36 -40.02
CA LEU A 16 42.62 18.02 -39.88
C LEU A 16 42.41 17.37 -38.51
N ILE A 17 41.78 18.08 -37.57
CA ILE A 17 41.27 17.49 -36.33
C ILE A 17 39.85 17.01 -36.63
N LEU A 18 39.70 15.69 -36.83
CA LEU A 18 38.39 15.04 -36.76
C LEU A 18 37.92 15.09 -35.30
N VAL A 19 36.98 15.99 -35.00
CA VAL A 19 36.26 15.97 -33.73
C VAL A 19 35.21 14.87 -33.83
N TRP A 20 35.47 13.73 -33.22
CA TRP A 20 34.43 12.74 -32.94
C TRP A 20 33.44 13.36 -31.94
N GLY A 21 32.25 13.68 -32.42
CA GLY A 21 31.13 14.06 -31.55
C GLY A 21 30.80 12.89 -30.63
N MET A 22 31.12 13.02 -29.35
CA MET A 22 30.52 12.18 -28.32
C MET A 22 29.02 12.46 -28.32
N PRO A 23 28.14 11.44 -28.35
CA PRO A 23 26.72 11.68 -28.17
C PRO A 23 26.52 12.31 -26.79
N VAL A 24 25.99 13.53 -26.78
CA VAL A 24 25.43 14.13 -25.57
C VAL A 24 24.28 13.23 -25.15
N GLN A 25 24.50 12.44 -24.12
CA GLN A 25 23.43 11.69 -23.49
C GLN A 25 22.48 12.72 -22.90
N ALA A 26 21.33 12.91 -23.56
CA ALA A 26 20.26 13.73 -23.04
C ALA A 26 19.97 13.24 -21.61
N LYS A 27 20.04 14.15 -20.62
CA LYS A 27 19.46 13.90 -19.31
C LYS A 27 18.03 13.43 -19.59
N GLN A 28 17.71 12.19 -19.23
CA GLN A 28 16.33 11.73 -19.23
C GLN A 28 15.54 12.77 -18.43
N GLY A 29 14.56 13.41 -19.09
CA GLY A 29 13.67 14.35 -18.40
C GLY A 29 13.00 13.64 -17.23
N ALA A 30 12.62 14.40 -16.20
CA ALA A 30 11.82 13.83 -15.12
C ALA A 30 10.59 13.15 -15.73
N PRO A 31 10.22 11.92 -15.29
CA PRO A 31 9.02 11.26 -15.78
C PRO A 31 7.79 12.14 -15.55
N PRO A 32 6.78 12.09 -16.42
CA PRO A 32 5.61 12.95 -16.29
C PRO A 32 4.85 12.64 -15.00
N LEU A 33 4.14 13.62 -14.44
CA LEU A 33 3.45 13.49 -13.15
C LEU A 33 2.32 12.45 -13.14
N ASN A 34 1.81 12.05 -14.30
CA ASN A 34 0.87 10.94 -14.48
C ASN A 34 1.54 9.58 -14.78
N ALA A 35 2.87 9.47 -14.87
CA ALA A 35 3.50 8.14 -14.97
C ALA A 35 3.20 7.27 -13.72
N PRO A 36 3.17 5.93 -13.82
CA PRO A 36 3.06 5.09 -12.64
C PRO A 36 4.26 5.26 -11.69
N PHE A 37 4.07 4.97 -10.41
CA PHE A 37 5.14 4.87 -9.42
C PHE A 37 5.21 3.44 -8.87
N VAL A 38 6.43 2.90 -8.79
CA VAL A 38 6.71 1.60 -8.18
C VAL A 38 7.73 1.81 -7.07
N ASP A 39 7.34 1.54 -5.82
CA ASP A 39 8.25 1.66 -4.68
C ASP A 39 9.48 0.75 -4.88
N PRO A 40 10.71 1.18 -4.51
CA PRO A 40 11.92 0.40 -4.75
C PRO A 40 11.98 -0.95 -4.04
N THR A 41 11.09 -1.18 -3.07
CA THR A 41 10.97 -2.44 -2.34
C THR A 41 9.92 -3.39 -2.94
N ALA A 42 9.09 -2.91 -3.86
CA ALA A 42 8.20 -3.77 -4.63
C ALA A 42 9.00 -4.71 -5.53
N THR A 43 8.51 -5.94 -5.71
CA THR A 43 9.14 -6.94 -6.58
C THR A 43 8.33 -7.11 -7.85
N VAL A 44 8.99 -6.93 -9.00
CA VAL A 44 8.37 -7.14 -10.32
C VAL A 44 9.11 -8.26 -11.06
N THR A 45 8.45 -9.39 -11.25
CA THR A 45 8.97 -10.54 -12.00
C THR A 45 8.34 -10.58 -13.39
N GLY A 46 9.17 -10.68 -14.43
CA GLY A 46 8.72 -10.61 -15.82
C GLY A 46 8.24 -9.20 -16.20
N ALA A 47 9.03 -8.18 -15.87
CA ALA A 47 8.67 -6.77 -16.03
C ALA A 47 8.28 -6.36 -17.46
N ASP A 48 8.76 -7.08 -18.48
CA ASP A 48 8.36 -6.91 -19.88
C ASP A 48 6.89 -7.28 -20.17
N LYS A 49 6.25 -8.02 -19.26
CA LYS A 49 4.85 -8.47 -19.31
C LYS A 49 3.95 -7.81 -18.27
N VAL A 50 4.48 -6.80 -17.58
CA VAL A 50 3.73 -6.00 -16.61
C VAL A 50 3.48 -4.62 -17.22
N HIS A 51 2.20 -4.32 -17.44
CA HIS A 51 1.77 -3.08 -18.06
C HIS A 51 1.00 -2.24 -17.04
N LEU A 52 1.55 -1.10 -16.68
CA LEU A 52 0.95 -0.17 -15.72
C LEU A 52 0.44 1.07 -16.46
N GLY A 53 -0.82 1.42 -16.22
CA GLY A 53 -1.43 2.65 -16.71
C GLY A 53 -0.93 3.90 -15.99
N ASP A 54 -1.45 5.05 -16.42
CA ASP A 54 -1.14 6.33 -15.80
C ASP A 54 -1.60 6.37 -14.33
N SER A 55 -0.82 7.05 -13.48
CA SER A 55 -1.11 7.28 -12.07
C SER A 55 -1.32 6.02 -11.23
N VAL A 56 -0.83 4.86 -11.70
CA VAL A 56 -0.81 3.64 -10.89
C VAL A 56 0.21 3.78 -9.76
N TYR A 57 -0.21 3.44 -8.53
CA TYR A 57 0.67 3.39 -7.37
C TYR A 57 0.93 1.93 -6.94
N VAL A 58 2.19 1.51 -6.97
CA VAL A 58 2.63 0.22 -6.42
C VAL A 58 3.47 0.47 -5.18
N ALA A 59 2.91 0.10 -4.02
CA ALA A 59 3.41 0.45 -2.69
C ALA A 59 4.53 -0.48 -2.20
N PRO A 60 5.14 -0.20 -1.02
CA PRO A 60 6.18 -1.04 -0.45
C PRO A 60 5.87 -2.54 -0.39
N PHE A 61 6.86 -3.34 -0.76
CA PHE A 61 6.82 -4.80 -0.70
C PHE A 61 5.66 -5.49 -1.45
N ALA A 62 4.91 -4.75 -2.27
CA ALA A 62 3.98 -5.32 -3.22
C ALA A 62 4.72 -6.23 -4.22
N GLU A 63 4.04 -7.26 -4.73
CA GLU A 63 4.64 -8.23 -5.63
C GLU A 63 3.81 -8.41 -6.90
N LEU A 64 4.41 -8.13 -8.05
CA LEU A 64 3.84 -8.36 -9.37
C LEU A 64 4.59 -9.51 -10.03
N ARG A 65 3.91 -10.64 -10.25
CA ARG A 65 4.54 -11.88 -10.72
C ARG A 65 3.91 -12.32 -12.05
N ALA A 66 4.49 -11.90 -13.18
CA ALA A 66 4.08 -12.42 -14.48
C ALA A 66 4.52 -13.88 -14.66
N GLY A 67 3.72 -14.68 -15.36
CA GLY A 67 4.03 -16.10 -15.61
C GLY A 67 5.14 -16.30 -16.64
N ALA A 68 5.64 -17.52 -16.80
CA ALA A 68 6.72 -17.80 -17.75
C ALA A 68 6.29 -17.64 -19.22
N ASP A 69 5.07 -18.06 -19.54
CA ASP A 69 4.48 -17.96 -20.89
C ASP A 69 4.21 -16.48 -21.27
N PRO A 70 4.49 -16.05 -22.51
CA PRO A 70 4.21 -14.68 -22.98
C PRO A 70 2.77 -14.19 -22.81
N ALA A 71 1.78 -15.09 -22.80
CA ALA A 71 0.37 -14.76 -22.60
C ALA A 71 0.00 -14.52 -21.13
N LEU A 72 0.88 -14.86 -20.18
CA LEU A 72 0.64 -14.72 -18.75
C LEU A 72 1.10 -13.36 -18.25
N THR A 73 0.40 -12.33 -18.72
CA THR A 73 0.68 -10.92 -18.45
C THR A 73 -0.06 -10.39 -17.22
N ILE A 74 0.41 -9.25 -16.72
CA ILE A 74 -0.29 -8.41 -15.75
C ILE A 74 -0.59 -7.09 -16.43
N HIS A 75 -1.87 -6.73 -16.50
CA HIS A 75 -2.32 -5.40 -16.92
C HIS A 75 -2.98 -4.70 -15.74
N ILE A 76 -2.55 -3.48 -15.43
CA ILE A 76 -3.13 -2.63 -14.38
C ILE A 76 -3.49 -1.29 -15.01
N GLY A 77 -4.79 -1.00 -15.12
CA GLY A 77 -5.30 0.23 -15.72
C GLY A 77 -5.03 1.47 -14.86
N ALA A 78 -5.27 2.64 -15.45
CA ALA A 78 -4.95 3.92 -14.85
C ALA A 78 -5.64 4.14 -13.49
N GLU A 79 -5.00 4.95 -12.63
CA GLU A 79 -5.51 5.35 -11.31
C GLU A 79 -5.78 4.17 -10.35
N SER A 80 -5.25 2.99 -10.65
CA SER A 80 -5.32 1.82 -9.77
C SER A 80 -4.17 1.80 -8.76
N ASP A 81 -4.32 1.01 -7.70
CA ASP A 81 -3.27 0.82 -6.70
C ASP A 81 -3.06 -0.64 -6.31
N VAL A 82 -1.80 -0.94 -5.97
CA VAL A 82 -1.35 -2.22 -5.39
C VAL A 82 -0.59 -1.89 -4.11
N GLN A 83 -1.29 -1.98 -2.98
CA GLN A 83 -0.81 -1.48 -1.69
C GLN A 83 0.17 -2.44 -1.00
N ASP A 84 0.56 -2.08 0.22
CA ASP A 84 1.69 -2.67 0.91
C ASP A 84 1.53 -4.17 1.08
N SER A 85 2.56 -4.92 0.68
CA SER A 85 2.56 -6.40 0.68
C SER A 85 1.45 -7.08 -0.14
N ALA A 86 0.67 -6.35 -0.95
CA ALA A 86 -0.30 -6.94 -1.86
C ALA A 86 0.39 -7.73 -2.99
N VAL A 87 -0.29 -8.74 -3.52
CA VAL A 87 0.27 -9.67 -4.50
C VAL A 87 -0.64 -9.76 -5.71
N VAL A 88 -0.07 -9.56 -6.90
CA VAL A 88 -0.67 -9.89 -8.19
C VAL A 88 0.13 -11.03 -8.80
N ASP A 89 -0.44 -12.23 -8.75
CA ASP A 89 0.19 -13.46 -9.22
C ASP A 89 -0.47 -13.95 -10.52
N ALA A 90 0.18 -13.68 -11.64
CA ALA A 90 -0.24 -14.14 -12.96
C ALA A 90 0.52 -15.41 -13.41
N THR A 91 1.15 -16.15 -12.49
CA THR A 91 1.99 -17.30 -12.87
C THR A 91 1.20 -18.49 -13.41
N ALA A 92 -0.07 -18.62 -13.04
CA ALA A 92 -0.98 -19.69 -13.48
C ALA A 92 -2.05 -19.22 -14.49
N GLY A 93 -2.17 -17.90 -14.72
CA GLY A 93 -3.15 -17.29 -15.62
C GLY A 93 -2.95 -15.78 -15.68
N ALA A 94 -3.30 -15.12 -16.78
CA ALA A 94 -3.17 -13.67 -16.87
C ALA A 94 -4.05 -12.93 -15.86
N VAL A 95 -3.61 -11.77 -15.38
CA VAL A 95 -4.42 -10.88 -14.54
C VAL A 95 -4.66 -9.56 -15.28
N SER A 96 -5.91 -9.16 -15.37
CA SER A 96 -6.32 -7.88 -15.95
C SER A 96 -7.09 -7.06 -14.92
N MET A 97 -6.54 -5.92 -14.54
CA MET A 97 -7.20 -4.90 -13.74
C MET A 97 -7.53 -3.72 -14.65
N GLY A 98 -8.79 -3.29 -14.65
CA GLY A 98 -9.25 -2.09 -15.33
C GLY A 98 -8.69 -0.81 -14.69
N GLU A 99 -9.31 0.32 -14.99
CA GLU A 99 -9.01 1.58 -14.31
C GLU A 99 -9.63 1.58 -12.90
N GLN A 100 -9.03 2.33 -11.98
CA GLN A 100 -9.54 2.56 -10.62
C GLN A 100 -9.76 1.27 -9.81
N VAL A 101 -8.87 0.27 -9.96
CA VAL A 101 -8.91 -0.95 -9.15
C VAL A 101 -8.01 -0.78 -7.92
N ILE A 102 -8.56 -1.08 -6.75
CA ILE A 102 -7.88 -0.94 -5.47
C ILE A 102 -7.56 -2.32 -4.92
N LEU A 103 -6.26 -2.63 -4.77
CA LEU A 103 -5.79 -3.78 -4.02
C LEU A 103 -5.16 -3.30 -2.72
N ALA A 104 -5.94 -3.34 -1.64
CA ALA A 104 -5.52 -2.87 -0.34
C ALA A 104 -4.44 -3.77 0.31
N HIS A 105 -3.87 -3.31 1.43
CA HIS A 105 -2.75 -3.96 2.12
C HIS A 105 -2.91 -5.49 2.26
N GLY A 106 -1.93 -6.24 1.76
CA GLY A 106 -1.90 -7.71 1.82
C GLY A 106 -2.95 -8.43 0.97
N ALA A 107 -3.76 -7.73 0.16
CA ALA A 107 -4.67 -8.35 -0.79
C ALA A 107 -3.90 -9.21 -1.80
N THR A 108 -4.50 -10.33 -2.22
CA THR A 108 -3.91 -11.25 -3.20
C THR A 108 -4.85 -11.48 -4.36
N VAL A 109 -4.36 -11.31 -5.59
CA VAL A 109 -5.04 -11.69 -6.83
C VAL A 109 -4.25 -12.76 -7.54
N LYS A 110 -4.88 -13.90 -7.85
CA LYS A 110 -4.28 -15.02 -8.60
C LYS A 110 -5.01 -15.20 -9.92
N GLY A 111 -4.26 -15.23 -11.01
CA GLY A 111 -4.82 -15.41 -12.34
C GLY A 111 -5.23 -16.86 -12.64
N PRO A 112 -6.16 -17.08 -13.59
CA PRO A 112 -6.76 -16.08 -14.49
C PRO A 112 -7.84 -15.22 -13.80
N ALA A 113 -7.65 -13.91 -13.72
CA ALA A 113 -8.55 -13.01 -12.99
C ALA A 113 -8.78 -11.69 -13.74
N SER A 114 -9.99 -11.13 -13.58
CA SER A 114 -10.39 -9.84 -14.15
C SER A 114 -11.05 -8.98 -13.08
N LEU A 115 -10.56 -7.75 -12.88
CA LEU A 115 -11.08 -6.83 -11.88
C LEU A 115 -11.36 -5.47 -12.52
N GLY A 116 -12.55 -4.89 -12.30
CA GLY A 116 -12.89 -3.53 -12.74
C GLY A 116 -12.91 -3.29 -14.27
N GLY A 117 -12.57 -4.28 -15.09
CA GLY A 117 -12.61 -4.16 -16.55
C GLY A 117 -14.04 -4.11 -17.11
N GLU A 118 -14.93 -4.91 -16.53
CA GLU A 118 -16.36 -5.01 -16.88
C GLU A 118 -17.26 -4.64 -15.70
N GLY A 119 -18.57 -4.54 -15.92
CA GLY A 119 -19.55 -4.10 -14.91
C GLY A 119 -20.19 -2.75 -15.22
N ILE A 120 -21.04 -2.28 -14.30
CA ILE A 120 -21.85 -1.07 -14.44
C ILE A 120 -21.66 -0.19 -13.21
N CYS A 121 -21.47 1.10 -13.44
CA CYS A 121 -21.43 2.12 -12.40
C CYS A 121 -22.83 2.63 -12.08
N PRO A 122 -23.13 2.99 -10.83
CA PRO A 122 -24.39 3.62 -10.50
C PRO A 122 -24.46 5.03 -11.12
N GLY A 123 -25.21 5.17 -12.21
CA GLY A 123 -25.35 6.44 -12.92
C GLY A 123 -24.07 6.88 -13.65
N SER A 124 -23.97 8.17 -13.95
CA SER A 124 -22.81 8.77 -14.62
C SER A 124 -21.85 9.35 -13.58
N VAL A 125 -21.09 8.49 -12.92
CA VAL A 125 -20.06 8.87 -11.94
C VAL A 125 -18.68 8.89 -12.57
N ALA A 126 -17.82 9.81 -12.12
CA ALA A 126 -16.44 9.93 -12.60
C ALA A 126 -15.49 8.87 -11.98
N VAL A 127 -15.81 8.40 -10.77
CA VAL A 127 -15.04 7.39 -10.03
C VAL A 127 -15.93 6.18 -9.81
N CYS A 128 -15.49 5.02 -10.29
CA CYS A 128 -16.25 3.78 -10.25
C CYS A 128 -15.35 2.56 -9.97
N PRO A 129 -14.76 2.52 -8.76
CA PRO A 129 -13.72 1.57 -8.45
C PRO A 129 -14.26 0.17 -8.18
N SER A 130 -13.35 -0.80 -8.23
CA SER A 130 -13.53 -2.11 -7.59
C SER A 130 -12.49 -2.26 -6.48
N PHE A 131 -12.83 -2.95 -5.40
CA PHE A 131 -12.01 -2.94 -4.19
C PHE A 131 -11.79 -4.34 -3.63
N VAL A 132 -10.53 -4.70 -3.41
CA VAL A 132 -10.13 -5.92 -2.70
C VAL A 132 -9.42 -5.51 -1.41
N SER A 133 -10.04 -5.82 -0.28
CA SER A 133 -9.65 -5.32 1.04
C SER A 133 -8.48 -6.08 1.67
N PHE A 134 -8.15 -5.70 2.91
CA PHE A 134 -7.01 -6.19 3.67
C PHE A 134 -6.99 -7.71 3.76
N ASN A 135 -5.86 -8.30 3.36
CA ASN A 135 -5.64 -9.75 3.37
C ASN A 135 -6.75 -10.58 2.68
N ALA A 136 -7.53 -9.98 1.78
CA ALA A 136 -8.54 -10.67 0.99
C ALA A 136 -7.91 -11.35 -0.24
N GLU A 137 -8.57 -12.38 -0.77
CA GLU A 137 -8.08 -13.15 -1.91
C GLU A 137 -9.10 -13.22 -3.07
N VAL A 138 -8.65 -12.89 -4.28
CA VAL A 138 -9.37 -13.13 -5.53
C VAL A 138 -8.58 -14.17 -6.31
N ASP A 139 -9.10 -15.39 -6.40
CA ASP A 139 -8.40 -16.52 -7.02
C ASP A 139 -9.18 -16.97 -8.25
N GLY A 140 -8.67 -16.72 -9.45
CA GLY A 140 -9.29 -17.21 -10.68
C GLY A 140 -10.67 -16.60 -10.99
N ALA A 141 -10.97 -15.41 -10.48
CA ALA A 141 -12.33 -14.86 -10.39
C ALA A 141 -12.50 -13.51 -11.11
N ILE A 142 -13.76 -13.09 -11.24
CA ILE A 142 -14.16 -11.82 -11.85
C ILE A 142 -14.77 -10.90 -10.80
N ILE A 143 -14.20 -9.71 -10.62
CA ILE A 143 -14.75 -8.64 -9.79
C ILE A 143 -15.15 -7.49 -10.71
N GLU A 144 -16.45 -7.22 -10.81
CA GLU A 144 -16.94 -6.13 -11.66
C GLU A 144 -16.64 -4.74 -11.06
N LYS A 145 -16.78 -3.67 -11.85
CA LYS A 145 -16.83 -2.29 -11.35
C LYS A 145 -17.90 -2.13 -10.27
N ASP A 146 -17.71 -1.20 -9.32
CA ASP A 146 -18.63 -1.00 -8.17
C ASP A 146 -18.84 -2.26 -7.31
N ALA A 147 -17.87 -3.18 -7.29
CA ALA A 147 -17.90 -4.37 -6.44
C ALA A 147 -16.77 -4.36 -5.40
N MET A 148 -17.02 -5.00 -4.26
CA MET A 148 -16.07 -5.04 -3.14
C MET A 148 -15.87 -6.44 -2.59
N VAL A 149 -14.64 -6.77 -2.21
CA VAL A 149 -14.28 -7.96 -1.45
C VAL A 149 -13.74 -7.51 -0.09
N SER A 150 -14.50 -7.74 0.98
CA SER A 150 -14.14 -7.26 2.33
C SER A 150 -12.94 -8.00 2.94
N GLY A 151 -12.40 -7.46 4.04
CA GLY A 151 -11.20 -7.97 4.68
C GLY A 151 -11.30 -9.45 5.02
N LEU A 152 -10.21 -10.18 4.76
CA LEU A 152 -10.11 -11.64 4.93
C LEU A 152 -11.17 -12.46 4.17
N ALA A 153 -11.91 -11.89 3.23
CA ALA A 153 -12.79 -12.67 2.36
C ALA A 153 -12.01 -13.29 1.19
N ARG A 154 -12.56 -14.34 0.61
CA ARG A 154 -12.03 -15.01 -0.58
C ARG A 154 -13.12 -15.23 -1.62
N VAL A 155 -12.77 -14.99 -2.88
CA VAL A 155 -13.59 -15.32 -4.05
C VAL A 155 -12.84 -16.39 -4.85
N ALA A 156 -13.46 -17.56 -4.99
CA ALA A 156 -12.84 -18.74 -5.59
C ALA A 156 -12.92 -18.74 -7.13
N PRO A 157 -12.15 -19.64 -7.80
CA PRO A 157 -12.09 -19.67 -9.26
C PRO A 157 -13.44 -19.83 -9.94
N GLY A 158 -13.65 -19.04 -11.00
CA GLY A 158 -14.87 -19.05 -11.81
C GLY A 158 -16.06 -18.29 -11.21
N VAL A 159 -15.95 -17.76 -9.99
CA VAL A 159 -16.99 -16.92 -9.40
C VAL A 159 -16.90 -15.48 -9.93
N ARG A 160 -18.05 -14.88 -10.20
CA ARG A 160 -18.20 -13.46 -10.55
C ARG A 160 -18.92 -12.71 -9.44
N ILE A 161 -18.31 -11.65 -8.92
CA ILE A 161 -18.97 -10.68 -8.04
C ILE A 161 -19.50 -9.53 -8.91
N PRO A 162 -20.83 -9.39 -9.07
CA PRO A 162 -21.39 -8.38 -9.96
C PRO A 162 -21.36 -6.99 -9.32
N SER A 163 -21.49 -5.97 -10.16
CA SER A 163 -21.57 -4.56 -9.72
C SER A 163 -22.61 -4.34 -8.63
N GLY A 164 -22.29 -3.47 -7.67
CA GLY A 164 -23.14 -3.15 -6.53
C GLY A 164 -23.17 -4.21 -5.44
N ARG A 165 -22.29 -5.23 -5.47
CA ARG A 165 -22.18 -6.27 -4.43
C ARG A 165 -20.86 -6.21 -3.68
N LYS A 166 -20.96 -6.45 -2.37
CA LYS A 166 -19.87 -6.47 -1.41
C LYS A 166 -19.84 -7.81 -0.70
N VAL A 167 -18.76 -8.58 -0.91
CA VAL A 167 -18.53 -9.83 -0.18
C VAL A 167 -18.34 -9.54 1.29
N LEU A 168 -19.00 -10.31 2.15
CA LEU A 168 -18.93 -10.13 3.59
C LEU A 168 -17.53 -10.51 4.13
N PRO A 169 -17.06 -9.86 5.20
CA PRO A 169 -15.73 -10.14 5.75
C PRO A 169 -15.56 -11.60 6.18
N GLY A 170 -14.39 -12.18 5.92
CA GLY A 170 -14.05 -13.57 6.27
C GLY A 170 -14.68 -14.66 5.39
N LYS A 171 -15.65 -14.34 4.54
CA LYS A 171 -16.39 -15.32 3.74
C LYS A 171 -15.57 -15.93 2.61
N ASN A 172 -15.79 -17.20 2.32
CA ASN A 172 -15.22 -17.89 1.16
C ASN A 172 -16.32 -18.18 0.13
N VAL A 173 -16.49 -17.29 -0.85
CA VAL A 173 -17.47 -17.46 -1.93
C VAL A 173 -16.90 -18.43 -2.96
N ALA A 174 -17.33 -19.68 -2.88
CA ALA A 174 -16.84 -20.79 -3.70
C ALA A 174 -17.69 -21.06 -4.94
N THR A 175 -18.95 -20.61 -4.96
CA THR A 175 -19.88 -20.81 -6.07
C THR A 175 -20.65 -19.55 -6.42
N GLN A 176 -21.15 -19.47 -7.66
CA GLN A 176 -21.95 -18.33 -8.10
C GLN A 176 -23.27 -18.17 -7.31
N ALA A 177 -23.81 -19.27 -6.77
CA ALA A 177 -25.04 -19.24 -5.96
C ALA A 177 -24.83 -18.54 -4.62
N GLU A 178 -23.65 -18.74 -3.99
CA GLU A 178 -23.28 -18.12 -2.72
C GLU A 178 -23.14 -16.60 -2.81
N VAL A 179 -22.96 -16.04 -4.01
CA VAL A 179 -22.96 -14.58 -4.19
C VAL A 179 -24.28 -13.95 -3.69
N LEU A 180 -25.39 -14.67 -3.71
CA LEU A 180 -26.67 -14.17 -3.21
C LEU A 180 -26.72 -14.08 -1.67
N THR A 181 -26.02 -14.98 -0.96
CA THR A 181 -26.10 -15.10 0.51
C THR A 181 -24.88 -14.51 1.22
N GLU A 182 -23.70 -14.57 0.61
CA GLU A 182 -22.43 -14.15 1.20
C GLU A 182 -22.02 -12.73 0.81
N THR A 183 -22.90 -12.00 0.13
CA THR A 183 -22.65 -10.62 -0.23
C THR A 183 -23.85 -9.72 0.11
N VAL A 184 -23.58 -8.45 0.35
CA VAL A 184 -24.57 -7.39 0.61
C VAL A 184 -24.48 -6.31 -0.46
N PRO A 185 -25.48 -5.44 -0.62
CA PRO A 185 -25.35 -4.28 -1.50
C PRO A 185 -24.19 -3.38 -1.06
N VAL A 186 -23.44 -2.85 -2.02
CA VAL A 186 -22.48 -1.75 -1.79
C VAL A 186 -23.27 -0.52 -1.37
N SER A 187 -22.88 0.08 -0.25
CA SER A 187 -23.50 1.31 0.28
C SER A 187 -22.86 2.57 -0.31
N ASP A 188 -23.51 3.72 -0.14
CA ASP A 188 -22.91 5.01 -0.55
C ASP A 188 -21.67 5.36 0.28
N ALA A 189 -21.63 4.93 1.55
CA ALA A 189 -20.45 5.08 2.40
C ALA A 189 -19.27 4.25 1.88
N ASP A 190 -19.54 3.04 1.36
CA ASP A 190 -18.52 2.21 0.73
C ASP A 190 -17.96 2.88 -0.54
N ARG A 191 -18.82 3.48 -1.37
CA ARG A 191 -18.39 4.19 -2.59
C ARG A 191 -17.55 5.43 -2.27
N LEU A 192 -17.99 6.22 -1.30
CA LEU A 192 -17.24 7.40 -0.84
C LEU A 192 -15.87 6.99 -0.29
N PHE A 193 -15.81 5.89 0.47
CA PHE A 193 -14.56 5.34 0.95
C PHE A 193 -13.64 4.93 -0.20
N MET A 194 -14.12 4.16 -1.19
CA MET A 194 -13.29 3.76 -2.33
C MET A 194 -12.83 4.97 -3.16
N GLN A 195 -13.68 5.98 -3.34
CA GLN A 195 -13.31 7.21 -4.02
C GLN A 195 -12.14 7.91 -3.33
N GLY A 196 -12.19 8.06 -2.00
CA GLY A 196 -11.09 8.64 -1.22
C GLY A 196 -9.78 7.86 -1.39
N VAL A 197 -9.85 6.53 -1.44
CA VAL A 197 -8.66 5.68 -1.67
C VAL A 197 -8.04 5.93 -3.05
N ILE A 198 -8.85 6.07 -4.12
CA ILE A 198 -8.33 6.43 -5.45
C ILE A 198 -7.64 7.80 -5.41
N GLU A 199 -8.30 8.81 -4.85
CA GLU A 199 -7.76 10.19 -4.80
C GLU A 199 -6.40 10.24 -4.09
N VAL A 200 -6.28 9.57 -2.95
CA VAL A 200 -5.03 9.47 -2.19
C VAL A 200 -3.93 8.75 -2.98
N ASN A 201 -4.23 7.59 -3.57
CA ASN A 201 -3.19 6.79 -4.24
C ASN A 201 -2.73 7.39 -5.57
N VAL A 202 -3.59 8.12 -6.29
CA VAL A 202 -3.19 8.94 -7.44
C VAL A 202 -2.23 10.05 -7.02
N ALA A 203 -2.49 10.71 -5.88
CA ALA A 203 -1.58 11.70 -5.32
C ALA A 203 -0.23 11.07 -4.91
N PHE A 204 -0.24 9.89 -4.28
CA PHE A 204 0.97 9.14 -3.96
C PHE A 204 1.78 8.79 -5.19
N ALA A 205 1.16 8.28 -6.26
CA ALA A 205 1.86 8.00 -7.51
C ALA A 205 2.64 9.23 -7.99
N ALA A 206 2.02 10.41 -7.97
CA ALA A 206 2.67 11.66 -8.37
C ALA A 206 3.79 12.08 -7.40
N GLN A 207 3.50 12.20 -6.10
CA GLN A 207 4.41 12.86 -5.16
C GLN A 207 5.60 11.99 -4.77
N TYR A 208 5.46 10.67 -4.76
CA TYR A 208 6.62 9.80 -4.56
C TYR A 208 7.64 9.89 -5.70
N LYS A 209 7.21 10.16 -6.93
CA LYS A 209 8.15 10.43 -8.03
C LYS A 209 8.89 11.74 -7.85
N VAL A 210 8.19 12.78 -7.36
CA VAL A 210 8.82 14.07 -7.05
C VAL A 210 9.91 13.85 -5.99
N LEU A 211 9.56 13.16 -4.90
CA LEU A 211 10.49 12.81 -3.83
C LEU A 211 11.70 11.99 -4.35
N ALA A 212 11.47 11.04 -5.26
CA ALA A 212 12.51 10.23 -5.88
C ALA A 212 13.42 11.03 -6.84
N ALA A 213 12.86 12.00 -7.56
CA ALA A 213 13.58 12.86 -8.48
C ALA A 213 14.49 13.86 -7.76
N GLU A 214 14.13 14.25 -6.54
CA GLU A 214 14.97 15.06 -5.64
C GLU A 214 16.21 14.28 -5.18
N ASP A 215 16.00 13.09 -4.59
CA ASP A 215 17.06 12.12 -4.29
C ASP A 215 16.45 10.69 -4.26
N PRO A 216 16.91 9.74 -5.09
CA PRO A 216 16.41 8.36 -5.08
C PRO A 216 16.57 7.62 -3.75
N LYS A 217 17.37 8.14 -2.81
CA LYS A 217 17.48 7.61 -1.45
C LYS A 217 16.28 7.98 -0.58
N ASN A 218 15.54 9.04 -0.89
CA ASN A 218 14.41 9.52 -0.09
C ASN A 218 13.24 8.52 -0.07
N ILE A 219 13.14 7.67 -1.10
CA ILE A 219 12.11 6.62 -1.19
C ILE A 219 12.62 5.25 -0.70
N LYS A 220 13.62 5.21 0.19
CA LYS A 220 14.21 3.97 0.71
C LYS A 220 14.35 4.00 2.22
N GLY A 221 14.22 2.83 2.83
CA GLY A 221 14.45 2.62 4.26
C GLY A 221 13.58 3.52 5.15
N ILE A 222 14.19 4.01 6.23
CA ILE A 222 13.57 5.00 7.13
C ILE A 222 13.73 6.39 6.51
N ASN A 223 12.63 7.05 6.18
CA ASN A 223 12.71 8.26 5.37
C ASN A 223 11.47 9.14 5.41
N TYR A 224 11.50 10.20 4.61
CA TYR A 224 10.37 11.10 4.43
C TYR A 224 9.14 10.39 3.87
N ASP A 225 7.95 10.84 4.27
CA ASP A 225 6.76 10.80 3.42
C ASP A 225 6.92 11.81 2.26
N PRO A 226 6.08 11.81 1.21
CA PRO A 226 6.28 12.70 0.08
C PRO A 226 5.86 14.15 0.36
N GLY A 227 4.92 14.37 1.29
CA GLY A 227 4.27 15.65 1.56
C GLY A 227 3.58 16.27 0.33
N ASN A 228 3.29 17.57 0.41
CA ASN A 228 2.71 18.37 -0.69
C ASN A 228 1.36 17.83 -1.21
N MET A 229 0.56 17.22 -0.35
CA MET A 229 -0.80 16.74 -0.64
C MET A 229 -1.78 17.48 0.26
N SER A 230 -3.06 17.55 -0.10
CA SER A 230 -4.06 18.25 0.72
C SER A 230 -4.23 17.62 2.11
N PHE A 231 -4.13 16.29 2.17
CA PHE A 231 -4.27 15.49 3.38
C PHE A 231 -2.97 15.40 4.21
N ASN A 232 -1.81 15.47 3.55
CA ASN A 232 -0.50 15.60 4.19
C ASN A 232 0.32 16.71 3.49
N PRO A 233 0.22 17.97 3.96
CA PRO A 233 0.86 19.11 3.32
C PRO A 233 2.35 19.21 3.67
N ALA A 234 2.76 18.72 4.83
CA ALA A 234 4.13 18.80 5.31
C ALA A 234 4.91 17.54 4.91
N ARG A 235 6.23 17.61 5.01
CA ARG A 235 7.11 16.46 4.83
C ARG A 235 7.79 16.19 6.17
N ASN A 236 7.71 14.96 6.64
CA ASN A 236 8.08 14.57 7.98
C ASN A 236 9.07 13.40 7.96
N LEU A 237 9.97 13.36 8.93
CA LEU A 237 10.85 12.21 9.17
C LEU A 237 10.35 11.44 10.39
N PRO A 238 10.52 10.11 10.40
CA PRO A 238 10.34 9.33 11.60
C PRO A 238 11.25 9.82 12.72
N THR A 239 10.74 9.79 13.94
CA THR A 239 11.48 10.11 15.16
C THR A 239 11.68 8.83 15.97
N LEU A 240 12.92 8.38 16.11
CA LEU A 240 13.27 7.16 16.84
C LEU A 240 13.96 7.52 18.16
N ALA A 241 13.41 7.10 19.29
CA ALA A 241 13.91 7.44 20.63
C ALA A 241 14.21 8.95 20.78
N GLY A 242 13.30 9.80 20.30
CA GLY A 242 13.40 11.26 20.35
C GLY A 242 14.35 11.89 19.30
N THR A 243 14.89 11.10 18.38
CA THR A 243 15.80 11.58 17.33
C THR A 243 15.15 11.45 15.95
N SER A 244 14.97 12.57 15.25
CA SER A 244 14.59 12.56 13.83
C SER A 244 15.63 11.76 13.03
N THR A 245 15.18 10.72 12.33
CA THR A 245 16.05 9.70 11.79
C THR A 245 15.79 9.46 10.31
N GLN A 246 16.86 9.51 9.52
CA GLN A 246 16.87 9.06 8.13
C GLN A 246 17.89 7.92 7.99
N ASN A 247 17.46 6.77 7.47
CA ASN A 247 18.36 5.66 7.16
C ASN A 247 17.89 4.92 5.90
N PRO A 248 18.38 5.32 4.72
CA PRO A 248 18.00 4.71 3.45
C PRO A 248 18.41 3.24 3.28
N LYS A 249 19.27 2.72 4.17
CA LYS A 249 19.76 1.33 4.13
C LYS A 249 18.98 0.40 5.05
N PHE A 250 18.05 0.92 5.84
CA PHE A 250 17.22 0.07 6.68
C PHE A 250 16.35 -0.83 5.79
N ARG A 251 16.19 -2.09 6.20
CA ARG A 251 15.53 -3.14 5.38
C ARG A 251 14.02 -2.98 5.23
N ASN A 252 13.41 -2.17 6.11
CA ASN A 252 11.97 -1.93 6.19
C ASN A 252 11.66 -0.50 5.74
N ARG A 253 10.41 -0.23 5.34
CA ARG A 253 9.93 1.11 5.00
C ARG A 253 9.24 1.69 6.23
N ILE A 254 9.83 2.73 6.81
CA ILE A 254 9.26 3.47 7.94
C ILE A 254 9.29 4.93 7.51
N ILE A 255 8.13 5.54 7.28
CA ILE A 255 8.06 6.85 6.63
C ILE A 255 7.03 7.79 7.25
N GLY A 256 7.32 9.08 7.13
CA GLY A 256 6.45 10.14 7.62
C GLY A 256 6.54 10.36 9.12
N ASP A 257 5.52 11.01 9.68
CA ASP A 257 5.49 11.38 11.09
C ASP A 257 5.19 10.17 12.01
N ILE A 258 6.19 9.29 12.14
CA ILE A 258 6.16 8.12 13.01
C ILE A 258 7.10 8.36 14.18
N ILE A 259 6.54 8.48 15.37
CA ILE A 259 7.26 8.67 16.62
C ILE A 259 7.35 7.30 17.32
N MET A 260 8.52 6.69 17.26
CA MET A 260 8.79 5.39 17.86
C MET A 260 9.61 5.56 19.14
N HIS A 261 9.20 4.86 20.21
CA HIS A 261 9.96 4.82 21.47
C HIS A 261 11.34 4.15 21.28
N ASP A 262 11.41 3.15 20.41
CA ASP A 262 12.63 2.39 20.17
C ASP A 262 13.67 3.14 19.34
N ASN A 263 14.95 2.88 19.64
CA ASN A 263 16.05 3.31 18.79
C ASN A 263 16.34 2.30 17.66
N MET A 264 17.13 2.72 16.68
CA MET A 264 17.51 1.92 15.52
C MET A 264 18.08 0.53 15.86
N ASN A 265 18.91 0.42 16.90
CA ASN A 265 19.53 -0.86 17.27
C ASN A 265 18.48 -1.84 17.81
N HIS A 266 17.53 -1.35 18.60
CA HIS A 266 16.44 -2.19 19.10
C HIS A 266 15.53 -2.64 17.95
N LEU A 267 15.11 -1.70 17.09
CA LEU A 267 14.31 -2.03 15.89
C LEU A 267 15.02 -3.02 14.96
N ALA A 268 16.34 -2.93 14.83
CA ALA A 268 17.12 -3.88 14.05
C ALA A 268 17.04 -5.31 14.61
N MET A 269 16.85 -5.49 15.92
CA MET A 269 16.74 -6.79 16.58
C MET A 269 15.31 -7.35 16.58
N VAL A 270 14.30 -6.50 16.81
CA VAL A 270 12.92 -6.96 17.07
C VAL A 270 12.02 -6.98 15.83
N MET A 271 12.39 -6.26 14.77
CA MET A 271 11.65 -6.28 13.52
C MET A 271 12.17 -7.38 12.58
N GLY A 272 11.28 -8.02 11.84
CA GLY A 272 11.58 -8.86 10.70
C GLY A 272 11.96 -8.03 9.47
N SER A 273 11.62 -8.54 8.29
CA SER A 273 11.87 -7.95 6.98
C SER A 273 10.57 -7.65 6.24
N LYS A 274 10.64 -6.79 5.22
CA LYS A 274 9.48 -6.40 4.41
C LYS A 274 8.35 -5.74 5.20
N ILE A 275 8.66 -5.07 6.30
CA ILE A 275 7.68 -4.36 7.12
C ILE A 275 7.49 -2.94 6.57
N SER A 276 6.24 -2.50 6.49
CA SER A 276 5.87 -1.15 6.06
C SER A 276 5.10 -0.41 7.14
N LEU A 277 5.64 0.68 7.65
CA LEU A 277 4.94 1.63 8.52
C LEU A 277 4.90 2.96 7.78
N ARG A 278 3.72 3.41 7.36
CA ARG A 278 3.56 4.62 6.54
C ARG A 278 2.56 5.59 7.18
N ALA A 279 3.07 6.74 7.65
CA ALA A 279 2.28 7.88 8.11
C ALA A 279 2.36 9.00 7.06
N ASP A 280 1.89 8.72 5.86
CA ASP A 280 1.92 9.60 4.68
C ASP A 280 0.52 9.99 4.17
N GLU A 281 -0.54 9.35 4.68
CA GLU A 281 -1.96 9.75 4.51
C GLU A 281 -2.53 10.27 5.84
N GLY A 282 -2.63 9.39 6.85
CA GLY A 282 -2.97 9.74 8.22
C GLY A 282 -1.73 9.81 9.12
N GLU A 283 -1.65 10.85 9.93
CA GLU A 283 -0.51 11.15 10.81
C GLU A 283 -0.97 11.91 12.09
N PRO A 284 -0.17 11.93 13.18
CA PRO A 284 1.09 11.19 13.41
C PRO A 284 0.85 9.74 13.83
N PHE A 285 1.85 8.87 13.79
CA PHE A 285 1.81 7.59 14.51
C PHE A 285 2.63 7.67 15.78
N HIS A 286 2.04 7.33 16.93
CA HIS A 286 2.79 7.04 18.15
C HIS A 286 2.94 5.52 18.29
N VAL A 287 4.17 5.03 18.30
CA VAL A 287 4.47 3.60 18.46
C VAL A 287 5.35 3.42 19.70
N GLY A 288 4.79 2.77 20.72
CA GLY A 288 5.51 2.37 21.93
C GLY A 288 6.62 1.37 21.63
N SER A 289 7.23 0.83 22.69
CA SER A 289 8.26 -0.19 22.52
C SER A 289 7.71 -1.43 21.80
N ILE A 290 8.47 -1.99 20.87
CA ILE A 290 8.09 -3.19 20.12
C ILE A 290 8.76 -4.40 20.77
N ALA A 291 7.96 -5.38 21.18
CA ALA A 291 8.48 -6.65 21.70
C ALA A 291 8.83 -7.62 20.56
N ALA A 292 8.04 -7.64 19.48
CA ALA A 292 8.32 -8.38 18.25
C ALA A 292 7.46 -7.83 17.10
N MET A 293 8.02 -7.74 15.89
CA MET A 293 7.26 -7.43 14.68
C MET A 293 7.78 -8.33 13.56
N GLU A 294 6.98 -9.27 13.12
CA GLU A 294 7.38 -10.27 12.12
C GLU A 294 7.32 -9.71 10.69
N ASP A 295 7.75 -10.54 9.73
CA ASP A 295 7.82 -10.12 8.33
C ASP A 295 6.45 -9.69 7.77
N ARG A 296 6.47 -8.70 6.87
CA ARG A 296 5.28 -8.20 6.15
C ARG A 296 4.19 -7.57 7.02
N THR A 297 4.48 -7.18 8.26
CA THR A 297 3.55 -6.32 9.02
C THR A 297 3.37 -4.97 8.30
N THR A 298 2.13 -4.49 8.23
CA THR A 298 1.78 -3.20 7.62
C THR A 298 1.03 -2.31 8.60
N PHE A 299 1.53 -1.08 8.84
CA PHE A 299 0.81 -0.03 9.57
C PHE A 299 0.55 1.15 8.64
N HIS A 300 -0.72 1.58 8.59
CA HIS A 300 -1.16 2.71 7.77
C HIS A 300 -2.38 3.38 8.43
N ALA A 301 -2.82 4.52 7.95
CA ALA A 301 -4.01 5.19 8.46
C ALA A 301 -4.65 6.04 7.36
N LEU A 302 -5.98 6.16 7.40
CA LEU A 302 -6.71 7.03 6.50
C LEU A 302 -6.50 8.51 6.84
N GLU A 303 -6.81 9.40 5.90
CA GLU A 303 -6.82 10.84 6.12
C GLU A 303 -7.58 11.20 7.42
N HIS A 304 -7.02 12.15 8.17
CA HIS A 304 -7.55 12.63 9.46
C HIS A 304 -7.69 11.54 10.54
N SER A 305 -6.96 10.42 10.40
CA SER A 305 -6.84 9.38 11.42
C SER A 305 -5.38 9.12 11.78
N HIS A 306 -5.15 8.46 12.92
CA HIS A 306 -3.80 8.13 13.39
C HIS A 306 -3.76 6.78 14.13
N LEU A 307 -2.54 6.39 14.52
CA LEU A 307 -2.25 5.21 15.33
C LEU A 307 -1.61 5.61 16.66
N ASP A 308 -2.12 5.07 17.77
CA ASP A 308 -1.50 5.19 19.10
C ASP A 308 -1.29 3.81 19.70
N MET A 309 -0.08 3.27 19.55
CA MET A 309 0.26 1.92 19.97
C MET A 309 1.03 1.94 21.29
N GLY A 310 0.54 1.21 22.28
CA GLY A 310 1.20 1.02 23.56
C GLY A 310 2.53 0.26 23.48
N ASN A 311 3.12 0.02 24.64
CA ASN A 311 4.41 -0.64 24.78
C ASN A 311 4.32 -2.15 24.64
N LEU A 312 5.46 -2.78 24.35
CA LEU A 312 5.63 -4.22 24.24
C LEU A 312 4.67 -4.90 23.24
N GLY A 313 4.30 -4.18 22.17
CA GLY A 313 3.45 -4.72 21.11
C GLY A 313 4.09 -5.92 20.39
N ARG A 314 3.28 -6.93 20.06
CA ARG A 314 3.70 -8.11 19.29
C ARG A 314 2.84 -8.21 18.02
N TYR A 315 3.48 -8.13 16.86
CA TYR A 315 2.79 -8.13 15.57
C TYR A 315 3.25 -9.31 14.73
N GLY A 316 2.34 -10.22 14.44
CA GLY A 316 2.61 -11.46 13.72
C GLY A 316 2.79 -11.26 12.22
N TYR A 317 3.30 -12.30 11.57
CA TYR A 317 3.56 -12.31 10.14
C TYR A 317 2.36 -11.81 9.33
N HIS A 318 2.58 -10.83 8.44
CA HIS A 318 1.55 -10.30 7.55
C HIS A 318 0.30 -9.71 8.24
N SER A 319 0.43 -9.29 9.51
CA SER A 319 -0.63 -8.56 10.21
C SER A 319 -0.78 -7.13 9.67
N VAL A 320 -2.01 -6.63 9.60
CA VAL A 320 -2.32 -5.26 9.18
C VAL A 320 -2.91 -4.48 10.36
N VAL A 321 -2.32 -3.33 10.68
CA VAL A 321 -2.88 -2.34 11.60
C VAL A 321 -3.25 -1.10 10.80
N HIS A 322 -4.52 -0.69 10.85
CA HIS A 322 -4.99 0.42 10.04
C HIS A 322 -5.77 1.44 10.86
N GLY A 323 -5.41 2.71 10.75
CA GLY A 323 -6.14 3.86 11.29
C GLY A 323 -7.38 4.16 10.47
N GLY A 324 -8.42 4.68 11.10
CA GLY A 324 -9.60 5.15 10.39
C GLY A 324 -10.58 5.82 11.35
N PRO A 325 -11.61 6.52 10.84
CA PRO A 325 -12.61 7.16 11.68
C PRO A 325 -13.24 6.17 12.66
N THR A 326 -13.31 6.56 13.94
CA THR A 326 -13.94 5.75 14.98
C THR A 326 -15.03 6.55 15.70
N ASN A 327 -16.06 5.84 16.17
CA ASN A 327 -17.13 6.45 16.96
C ASN A 327 -16.88 6.35 18.48
N PHE A 328 -15.67 6.00 18.90
CA PHE A 328 -15.37 5.76 20.31
C PHE A 328 -15.17 7.06 21.09
N PRO A 329 -15.69 7.17 22.32
CA PRO A 329 -15.48 8.34 23.16
C PRO A 329 -13.99 8.50 23.52
N VAL A 330 -13.53 9.74 23.37
CA VAL A 330 -12.19 10.33 23.55
C VAL A 330 -11.61 10.01 24.95
N PRO A 331 -10.28 9.80 25.08
CA PRO A 331 -9.30 10.88 24.84
C PRO A 331 -8.59 10.88 23.48
N ALA A 332 -8.69 9.80 22.68
CA ALA A 332 -7.81 9.64 21.50
C ALA A 332 -8.34 10.13 20.14
N GLY A 333 -9.65 10.35 19.95
CA GLY A 333 -10.18 10.81 18.65
C GLY A 333 -10.33 9.68 17.61
N ASN A 334 -10.25 10.02 16.32
CA ASN A 334 -10.39 9.11 15.17
C ASN A 334 -9.16 8.18 15.01
N SER A 335 -8.88 7.36 16.02
CA SER A 335 -7.60 6.66 16.12
C SER A 335 -7.78 5.17 16.36
N THR A 336 -6.89 4.38 15.77
CA THR A 336 -6.70 2.98 16.15
C THR A 336 -5.70 2.93 17.29
N VAL A 337 -6.10 2.36 18.43
CA VAL A 337 -5.36 2.47 19.69
C VAL A 337 -5.10 1.10 20.28
N THR A 338 -3.90 0.89 20.83
CA THR A 338 -3.59 -0.28 21.65
C THR A 338 -3.00 0.15 22.99
N GLY A 339 -3.34 -0.56 24.05
CA GLY A 339 -2.63 -0.53 25.33
C GLY A 339 -1.32 -1.30 25.28
N ASP A 340 -0.74 -1.54 26.44
CA ASP A 340 0.53 -2.24 26.59
C ASP A 340 0.36 -3.76 26.43
N GLY A 341 1.37 -4.44 25.88
CA GLY A 341 1.44 -5.89 25.77
C GLY A 341 0.42 -6.51 24.80
N VAL A 342 -0.16 -5.72 23.89
CA VAL A 342 -1.11 -6.23 22.89
C VAL A 342 -0.41 -7.12 21.87
N THR A 343 -1.05 -8.25 21.55
CA THR A 343 -0.60 -9.19 20.52
C THR A 343 -1.59 -9.24 19.37
N ILE A 344 -1.11 -9.02 18.14
CA ILE A 344 -1.88 -9.18 16.90
C ILE A 344 -1.29 -10.37 16.14
N GLY A 345 -2.08 -11.42 15.96
CA GLY A 345 -1.66 -12.67 15.33
C GLY A 345 -1.32 -12.51 13.84
N ALA A 346 -0.62 -13.50 13.30
CA ALA A 346 -0.28 -13.53 11.88
C ALA A 346 -1.54 -13.49 11.00
N TRP A 347 -1.47 -12.79 9.88
CA TRP A 347 -2.57 -12.52 8.94
C TRP A 347 -3.76 -11.73 9.49
N SER A 348 -3.71 -11.31 10.76
CA SER A 348 -4.83 -10.60 11.38
C SER A 348 -4.86 -9.13 10.99
N VAL A 349 -6.07 -8.58 10.99
CA VAL A 349 -6.36 -7.20 10.64
C VAL A 349 -6.97 -6.51 11.86
N PHE A 350 -6.33 -5.44 12.32
CA PHE A 350 -6.82 -4.58 13.39
C PHE A 350 -7.09 -3.18 12.81
N PHE A 351 -8.35 -2.85 12.62
CA PHE A 351 -8.76 -1.67 11.86
C PHE A 351 -9.74 -0.82 12.66
N ARG A 352 -9.50 0.50 12.73
CA ARG A 352 -10.40 1.50 13.35
C ARG A 352 -10.95 1.06 14.72
N SER A 353 -10.07 0.51 15.55
CA SER A 353 -10.44 -0.21 16.78
C SER A 353 -9.54 0.18 17.95
N ARG A 354 -10.01 -0.11 19.16
CA ARG A 354 -9.24 0.02 20.40
C ARG A 354 -9.03 -1.34 21.04
N ALA A 355 -7.86 -1.57 21.59
CA ALA A 355 -7.54 -2.75 22.37
C ALA A 355 -6.82 -2.31 23.64
N ALA A 356 -7.38 -2.59 24.81
CA ALA A 356 -6.71 -2.27 26.07
C ALA A 356 -5.53 -3.21 26.36
N ASP A 357 -4.89 -3.05 27.53
CA ASP A 357 -3.68 -3.79 27.90
C ASP A 357 -3.86 -5.31 27.82
N GLY A 358 -2.85 -6.00 27.32
CA GLY A 358 -2.76 -7.47 27.28
C GLY A 358 -3.77 -8.16 26.36
N VAL A 359 -4.47 -7.41 25.49
CA VAL A 359 -5.36 -8.01 24.50
C VAL A 359 -4.58 -8.88 23.52
N THR A 360 -5.14 -10.04 23.18
CA THR A 360 -4.59 -10.94 22.17
C THR A 360 -5.60 -11.17 21.05
N ILE A 361 -5.22 -10.84 19.82
CA ILE A 361 -5.99 -11.13 18.61
C ILE A 361 -5.36 -12.35 17.95
N GLY A 362 -6.10 -13.45 17.87
CA GLY A 362 -5.66 -14.73 17.31
C GLY A 362 -5.33 -14.65 15.81
N PHE A 363 -4.71 -15.70 15.30
CA PHE A 363 -4.32 -15.86 13.90
C PHE A 363 -5.48 -15.60 12.94
N LYS A 364 -5.20 -14.89 11.84
CA LYS A 364 -6.11 -14.64 10.72
C LYS A 364 -7.49 -14.13 11.17
N SER A 365 -7.51 -13.19 12.10
CA SER A 365 -8.74 -12.59 12.64
C SER A 365 -8.90 -11.15 12.18
N LEU A 366 -10.14 -10.71 11.98
CA LEU A 366 -10.49 -9.31 11.73
C LEU A 366 -11.13 -8.72 12.97
N VAL A 367 -10.55 -7.65 13.49
CA VAL A 367 -11.17 -6.79 14.52
C VAL A 367 -11.36 -5.41 13.91
N GLN A 368 -12.62 -5.04 13.71
CA GLN A 368 -13.01 -3.79 13.07
C GLN A 368 -14.02 -3.04 13.93
N GLN A 369 -13.85 -1.72 14.04
CA GLN A 369 -14.78 -0.85 14.77
C GLN A 369 -15.10 -1.38 16.17
N SER A 370 -14.13 -1.97 16.87
CA SER A 370 -14.36 -2.62 18.17
C SER A 370 -13.45 -2.04 19.26
N ASP A 371 -13.88 -2.17 20.51
CA ASP A 371 -13.25 -1.67 21.73
C ASP A 371 -13.07 -2.82 22.72
N LEU A 372 -11.88 -3.41 22.72
CA LEU A 372 -11.58 -4.63 23.46
C LEU A 372 -11.09 -4.31 24.87
N ALA A 373 -11.75 -4.88 25.87
CA ALA A 373 -11.40 -4.73 27.28
C ALA A 373 -10.03 -5.37 27.61
N PRO A 374 -9.38 -4.99 28.73
CA PRO A 374 -8.07 -5.54 29.10
C PRO A 374 -8.06 -7.07 29.16
N GLY A 375 -7.01 -7.69 28.64
CA GLY A 375 -6.82 -9.14 28.62
C GLY A 375 -7.79 -9.91 27.72
N THR A 376 -8.61 -9.24 26.90
CA THR A 376 -9.52 -9.91 25.96
C THR A 376 -8.72 -10.80 25.00
N ILE A 377 -9.21 -12.02 24.78
CA ILE A 377 -8.68 -12.93 23.78
C ILE A 377 -9.72 -13.06 22.67
N VAL A 378 -9.39 -12.56 21.48
CA VAL A 378 -10.14 -12.84 20.25
C VAL A 378 -9.56 -14.13 19.67
N PRO A 379 -10.34 -15.23 19.58
CA PRO A 379 -9.83 -16.50 19.08
C PRO A 379 -9.37 -16.42 17.62
N ASP A 380 -8.57 -17.39 17.19
CA ASP A 380 -8.15 -17.53 15.79
C ASP A 380 -9.36 -17.54 14.84
N ARG A 381 -9.17 -16.94 13.67
CA ARG A 381 -10.14 -16.86 12.58
C ARG A 381 -11.45 -16.20 12.97
N THR A 382 -11.44 -15.30 13.94
CA THR A 382 -12.64 -14.56 14.35
C THR A 382 -12.81 -13.31 13.51
N VAL A 383 -14.04 -13.05 13.08
CA VAL A 383 -14.45 -11.75 12.52
C VAL A 383 -15.28 -11.05 13.57
N MET A 384 -14.73 -9.98 14.15
CA MET A 384 -15.37 -9.12 15.14
C MET A 384 -15.59 -7.73 14.55
N ILE A 385 -16.84 -7.27 14.58
CA ILE A 385 -17.26 -5.97 14.06
C ILE A 385 -18.19 -5.33 15.07
N ASP A 386 -17.93 -4.06 15.41
CA ASP A 386 -18.78 -3.28 16.33
C ASP A 386 -19.01 -4.00 17.68
N ASN A 387 -17.94 -4.52 18.28
CA ASN A 387 -17.94 -5.29 19.53
C ASN A 387 -18.72 -6.62 19.49
N THR A 388 -19.13 -7.07 18.31
CA THR A 388 -19.86 -8.33 18.14
C THR A 388 -19.08 -9.32 17.28
N ILE A 389 -19.15 -10.61 17.62
CA ILE A 389 -18.64 -11.65 16.73
C ILE A 389 -19.60 -11.73 15.54
N PHE A 390 -19.14 -11.22 14.40
CA PHE A 390 -19.86 -11.24 13.14
C PHE A 390 -19.82 -12.63 12.49
N GLY A 391 -18.72 -13.35 12.64
CA GLY A 391 -18.52 -14.67 12.07
C GLY A 391 -17.09 -15.17 12.22
N ALA A 392 -16.69 -16.08 11.32
CA ALA A 392 -15.35 -16.62 11.24
C ALA A 392 -14.76 -16.48 9.84
N VAL A 393 -13.43 -16.57 9.72
CA VAL A 393 -12.73 -16.66 8.44
C VAL A 393 -12.78 -18.10 7.93
N GLU A 394 -13.40 -18.31 6.78
CA GLU A 394 -13.83 -19.63 6.30
C GLU A 394 -12.77 -20.40 5.48
N TRP A 395 -11.63 -19.77 5.16
CA TRP A 395 -10.61 -20.32 4.26
C TRP A 395 -9.19 -20.17 4.80
#